data_AF-A0A4Q8U608-F1
#
_entry.id   AF-A0A4Q8U608-F1
#
_cell.length_a   1.000
_cell.length_b   1.000
_cell.length_c   1.000
_cell.angle_alpha   90.00
_cell.angle_beta   90.00
_cell.angle_gamma   90.00
#
_symmetry.space_group_name_H-M   'P 1'
#
loop_
_entity.id
_entity.type
_entity.pdbx_description
1 polymer ?
#
loop_
_entity_poly.entity_id
_entity_poly.type
_entity_poly.pdbx_seq_one_letter_code
_entity_poly.pdbx_strand_id
1 'polypeptide(L)'
;MPENLNSKLISADSLMSLRTLDPGDIVDLQISMPAAPKRVKTEYVGMLVDECLLFHIPTSAKWITIRDALTVGNDIVVRSVLEGSAGQVIAFRVKVLKLISKPSGLLVTSFPKRIESIGLRAAKRAQLGIAVNLRASVYPEDETVSGIILDISSKGCRVALQLKPNWEVMIDDSEVHLVYNLDGKDISLKAKVKNHKLEKDIVYYGLAFDCDDKLVKTLLSRHTLLA
;
A
#
# COMPACT_ATOMS: atom_id res chain seq x y z
N MET A 1 1.27 13.59 31.89
CA MET A 1 1.20 14.58 30.79
C MET A 1 2.19 14.12 29.75
N PRO A 2 1.81 13.81 28.48
CA PRO A 2 2.82 13.49 27.48
C PRO A 2 3.50 14.81 27.08
N GLU A 3 4.80 14.90 27.30
CA GLU A 3 5.63 15.99 26.80
C GLU A 3 5.46 16.10 25.28
N ASN A 4 5.51 17.34 24.77
CA ASN A 4 5.39 17.66 23.35
C ASN A 4 6.31 16.76 22.51
N LEU A 5 5.69 15.77 21.86
CA LEU A 5 6.26 14.77 20.97
C LEU A 5 6.57 15.41 19.60
N ASN A 6 7.30 16.52 19.60
CA ASN A 6 7.78 17.18 18.39
C ASN A 6 9.25 16.81 18.17
N SER A 7 9.60 16.55 16.91
CA SER A 7 10.98 16.32 16.50
C SER A 7 11.71 17.65 16.37
N LYS A 8 12.97 17.69 16.80
CA LYS A 8 13.91 18.79 16.54
C LYS A 8 14.67 18.61 15.22
N LEU A 9 14.62 17.41 14.63
CA LEU A 9 15.40 17.02 13.45
C LEU A 9 14.64 17.12 12.14
N ILE A 10 13.32 16.92 12.16
CA ILE A 10 12.47 16.94 10.96
C ILE A 10 11.23 17.81 11.16
N SER A 11 10.59 18.21 10.05
CA SER A 11 9.34 18.99 10.11
C SER A 11 8.20 18.19 10.74
N ALA A 12 7.18 18.89 11.25
CA ALA A 12 5.98 18.26 11.80
C ALA A 12 5.30 17.32 10.80
N ASP A 13 5.17 17.72 9.53
CA ASP A 13 4.58 16.89 8.47
C ASP A 13 5.39 15.60 8.23
N SER A 14 6.72 15.71 8.18
CA SER A 14 7.59 14.53 8.04
C SER A 14 7.47 13.60 9.23
N LEU A 15 7.39 14.14 10.45
CA LEU A 15 7.19 13.35 11.65
C LEU A 15 5.82 12.67 11.65
N MET A 16 4.77 13.35 11.20
CA MET A 16 3.45 12.77 11.04
C MET A 16 3.45 11.61 10.04
N SER A 17 4.12 11.77 8.88
CA SER A 17 4.28 10.67 7.92
C SER A 17 5.12 9.52 8.47
N LEU A 18 6.12 9.77 9.31
CA LEU A 18 6.89 8.68 9.93
C LEU A 18 6.05 7.94 10.98
N ARG A 19 5.15 8.64 11.67
CA ARG A 19 4.24 8.09 12.69
C ARG A 19 3.11 7.24 12.15
N THR A 20 2.85 7.27 10.85
CA THR A 20 1.90 6.33 10.23
C THR A 20 2.50 4.93 10.06
N LEU A 21 3.79 4.73 10.36
CA LEU A 21 4.38 3.39 10.41
C LEU A 21 3.98 2.72 11.73
N ASP A 22 3.27 1.62 11.61
CA ASP A 22 2.88 0.79 12.75
C ASP A 22 3.88 -0.36 12.94
N PRO A 23 4.18 -0.77 14.19
CA PRO A 23 4.98 -1.97 14.44
C PRO A 23 4.41 -3.18 13.68
N GLY A 24 5.27 -3.89 12.94
CA GLY A 24 4.91 -4.97 12.04
C GLY A 24 4.82 -4.57 10.56
N ASP A 25 4.81 -3.28 10.25
CA ASP A 25 4.80 -2.81 8.86
C ASP A 25 6.01 -3.30 8.07
N ILE A 26 5.77 -3.73 6.84
CA ILE A 26 6.84 -4.19 5.94
C ILE A 26 7.47 -2.99 5.23
N VAL A 27 8.76 -2.78 5.51
CA VAL A 27 9.59 -1.74 4.88
C VAL A 27 10.66 -2.35 3.99
N ASP A 28 11.13 -1.61 2.99
CA ASP A 28 12.29 -1.96 2.15
C ASP A 28 13.54 -1.25 2.65
N LEU A 29 14.55 -2.03 3.04
CA LEU A 29 15.88 -1.54 3.36
C LEU A 29 16.79 -1.71 2.14
N GLN A 30 17.27 -0.58 1.61
CA GLN A 30 18.37 -0.56 0.66
C GLN A 30 19.68 -0.30 1.40
N ILE A 31 20.51 -1.33 1.45
CA ILE A 31 21.76 -1.36 2.20
C ILE A 31 22.92 -1.11 1.24
N SER A 32 23.76 -0.14 1.58
CA SER A 32 24.96 0.18 0.81
C SER A 32 25.97 -0.95 0.94
N MET A 33 26.50 -1.42 -0.19
CA MET A 33 27.54 -2.46 -0.24
C MET A 33 28.60 -2.08 -1.28
N PRO A 34 29.83 -2.61 -1.18
CA PRO A 34 30.92 -2.26 -2.09
C PRO A 34 30.64 -2.55 -3.58
N ALA A 35 29.97 -3.67 -3.89
CA ALA A 35 29.70 -4.06 -5.28
C ALA A 35 28.44 -3.37 -5.82
N ALA A 36 27.30 -3.57 -5.17
CA ALA A 36 26.02 -2.97 -5.53
C ALA A 36 25.09 -2.94 -4.32
N PRO A 37 24.25 -1.90 -4.16
CA PRO A 37 23.31 -1.84 -3.04
C PRO A 37 22.33 -3.01 -3.11
N LYS A 38 22.08 -3.66 -1.97
CA LYS A 38 21.10 -4.75 -1.86
C LYS A 38 19.81 -4.24 -1.22
N ARG A 39 18.67 -4.69 -1.74
CA ARG A 39 17.34 -4.39 -1.20
C ARG A 39 16.74 -5.62 -0.53
N VAL A 40 16.23 -5.43 0.66
CA VAL A 40 15.53 -6.48 1.42
C VAL A 40 14.35 -5.91 2.17
N LYS A 41 13.29 -6.69 2.26
CA LYS A 41 12.11 -6.35 3.05
C LYS A 41 12.29 -6.81 4.49
N THR A 42 11.85 -5.98 5.42
CA THR A 42 11.85 -6.31 6.84
C THR A 42 10.69 -5.64 7.58
N GLU A 43 10.47 -6.05 8.82
CA GLU A 43 9.44 -5.47 9.69
C GLU A 43 10.00 -4.26 10.44
N TYR A 44 9.25 -3.17 10.43
CA TYR A 44 9.45 -2.04 11.33
C TYR A 44 9.01 -2.41 12.75
N VAL A 45 9.81 -2.07 13.75
CA VAL A 45 9.54 -2.42 15.16
C VAL A 45 9.11 -1.20 15.97
N GLY A 46 9.67 -0.03 15.69
CA GLY A 46 9.36 1.19 16.42
C GLY A 46 10.42 2.28 16.28
N MET A 47 10.20 3.39 16.99
CA MET A 47 11.12 4.52 17.01
C MET A 47 11.17 5.18 18.39
N LEU A 48 12.32 5.76 18.68
CA LEU A 48 12.49 6.79 19.71
C LEU A 48 12.72 8.10 18.96
N VAL A 49 11.78 9.05 19.09
CA VAL A 49 11.82 10.32 18.34
C VAL A 49 13.15 11.03 18.60
N ASP A 50 13.77 11.51 17.52
CA ASP A 50 15.09 12.16 17.50
C ASP A 50 16.30 11.27 17.87
N GLU A 51 16.07 10.04 18.33
CA GLU A 51 17.15 9.13 18.70
C GLU A 51 17.37 8.04 17.65
N CYS A 52 16.40 7.15 17.45
CA CYS A 52 16.60 5.96 16.63
C CYS A 52 15.32 5.35 16.04
N LEU A 53 15.52 4.47 15.05
CA LEU A 53 14.50 3.54 14.55
C LEU A 53 14.98 2.11 14.74
N LEU A 54 14.01 1.22 14.88
CA LEU A 54 14.19 -0.20 15.14
C LEU A 54 13.56 -1.01 14.02
N PHE A 55 14.32 -1.95 13.48
CA PHE A 55 13.87 -2.88 12.43
C PHE A 55 14.24 -4.30 12.80
N HIS A 56 13.33 -5.25 12.56
CA HIS A 56 13.64 -6.66 12.74
C HIS A 56 14.66 -7.10 11.68
N ILE A 57 15.52 -8.07 12.01
CA ILE A 57 16.47 -8.68 11.08
C ILE A 57 16.33 -10.21 11.20
N PRO A 58 15.55 -10.83 10.30
CA PRO A 58 15.34 -12.27 10.28
C PRO A 58 16.66 -13.06 10.11
N THR A 59 16.64 -14.31 10.55
CA THR A 59 17.76 -15.26 10.38
C THR A 59 17.73 -16.02 9.04
N SER A 60 16.82 -15.66 8.13
CA SER A 60 16.69 -16.33 6.82
C SER A 60 17.94 -16.18 5.94
N ALA A 61 18.13 -17.10 4.99
CA ALA A 61 19.28 -17.11 4.08
C ALA A 61 19.55 -15.78 3.36
N LYS A 62 18.50 -15.03 2.98
CA LYS A 62 18.63 -13.71 2.34
C LYS A 62 19.43 -12.73 3.22
N TRP A 63 19.18 -12.74 4.52
CA TRP A 63 19.80 -11.85 5.50
C TRP A 63 21.23 -12.24 5.86
N ILE A 64 21.59 -13.53 5.74
CA ILE A 64 22.96 -14.02 6.02
C ILE A 64 23.97 -13.26 5.15
N THR A 65 23.70 -13.13 3.84
CA THR A 65 24.62 -12.44 2.90
C THR A 65 24.66 -10.92 3.02
N ILE A 66 23.89 -10.35 3.95
CA ILE A 66 23.69 -8.91 4.12
C ILE A 66 24.14 -8.46 5.50
N ARG A 67 24.13 -9.36 6.48
CA ARG A 67 24.46 -9.08 7.87
C ARG A 67 25.84 -8.43 8.03
N ASP A 68 26.81 -8.84 7.23
CA ASP A 68 28.17 -8.29 7.25
C ASP A 68 28.25 -6.84 6.75
N ALA A 69 27.23 -6.36 6.03
CA ALA A 69 27.12 -4.96 5.63
C ALA A 69 26.34 -4.12 6.65
N LEU A 70 25.71 -4.70 7.67
CA LEU A 70 25.02 -3.95 8.74
C LEU A 70 26.01 -3.49 9.82
N THR A 71 27.12 -2.88 9.38
CA THR A 71 28.17 -2.33 10.24
C THR A 71 27.86 -0.90 10.66
N VAL A 72 28.31 -0.52 11.86
CA VAL A 72 28.07 0.82 12.42
C VAL A 72 28.55 1.90 11.45
N GLY A 73 27.71 2.91 11.23
CA GLY A 73 27.97 4.02 10.33
C GLY A 73 27.54 3.79 8.87
N ASN A 74 27.28 2.54 8.46
CA ASN A 74 26.84 2.25 7.10
C ASN A 74 25.49 2.90 6.80
N ASP A 75 25.33 3.41 5.58
CA ASP A 75 24.13 4.09 5.13
C ASP A 75 23.08 3.10 4.63
N ILE A 76 21.87 3.26 5.16
CA ILE A 76 20.67 2.53 4.78
C ILE A 76 19.63 3.54 4.31
N VAL A 77 19.01 3.26 3.16
CA VAL A 77 17.81 3.97 2.72
C VAL A 77 16.61 3.10 3.03
N VAL A 78 15.73 3.59 3.89
CA VAL A 78 14.46 2.96 4.25
C VAL A 78 13.38 3.50 3.33
N ARG A 79 12.54 2.61 2.80
CA ARG A 79 11.33 2.98 2.06
C ARG A 79 10.13 2.26 2.62
N SER A 80 9.04 2.99 2.79
CA SER A 80 7.75 2.42 3.17
C SER A 80 6.64 2.96 2.29
N VAL A 81 5.66 2.10 2.00
CA VAL A 81 4.42 2.47 1.35
C VAL A 81 3.40 2.71 2.44
N LEU A 82 3.02 3.96 2.64
CA LEU A 82 1.96 4.36 3.55
C LEU A 82 0.61 4.18 2.87
N GLU A 83 -0.27 3.43 3.52
CA GLU A 83 -1.65 3.28 3.09
C GLU A 83 -2.44 4.55 3.42
N GLY A 84 -3.11 5.10 2.41
CA GLY A 84 -3.87 6.35 2.49
C GLY A 84 -4.54 6.66 1.14
N SER A 85 -5.25 7.78 1.03
CA SER A 85 -6.00 8.13 -0.19
C SER A 85 -5.13 8.20 -1.44
N ALA A 86 -3.91 8.76 -1.34
CA ALA A 86 -2.98 8.86 -2.47
C ALA A 86 -2.02 7.66 -2.61
N GLY A 87 -1.90 6.78 -1.60
CA GLY A 87 -0.85 5.76 -1.52
C GLY A 87 0.53 6.41 -1.61
N GLN A 88 1.19 6.65 -0.49
CA GLN A 88 2.37 7.50 -0.45
C GLN A 88 3.62 6.65 -0.17
N VAL A 89 4.69 6.82 -0.93
CA VAL A 89 5.99 6.28 -0.52
C VAL A 89 6.71 7.34 0.29
N ILE A 90 7.17 6.97 1.48
CA ILE A 90 8.19 7.71 2.19
C ILE A 90 9.54 7.04 2.03
N ALA A 91 10.58 7.84 1.86
CA ALA A 91 11.95 7.39 1.77
C ALA A 91 12.85 8.27 2.63
N PHE A 92 13.75 7.66 3.40
CA PHE A 92 14.68 8.40 4.24
C PHE A 92 15.98 7.63 4.44
N ARG A 93 17.07 8.38 4.65
CA ARG A 93 18.40 7.82 4.88
C ARG A 93 18.72 7.85 6.38
N VAL A 94 19.23 6.73 6.87
CA VAL A 94 19.68 6.52 8.25
C VAL A 94 21.02 5.80 8.25
N LYS A 95 21.71 5.87 9.39
CA LYS A 95 22.96 5.13 9.61
C LYS A 95 22.73 4.00 10.60
N VAL A 96 23.41 2.87 10.39
CA VAL A 96 23.43 1.80 11.38
C VAL A 96 24.11 2.29 12.66
N LEU A 97 23.43 2.17 13.80
CA LEU A 97 24.00 2.42 15.12
C LEU A 97 24.43 1.11 15.78
N LYS A 98 23.59 0.08 15.68
CA LYS A 98 23.86 -1.24 16.28
C LYS A 98 23.03 -2.32 15.60
N LEU A 99 23.61 -3.51 15.48
CA LEU A 99 22.86 -4.74 15.23
C LEU A 99 22.89 -5.60 16.51
N ILE A 100 21.74 -5.80 17.12
CA ILE A 100 21.54 -6.72 18.25
C ILE A 100 21.17 -8.08 17.67
N SER A 101 21.78 -9.16 18.18
CA SER A 101 21.64 -10.50 17.61
C SER A 101 20.79 -11.47 18.45
N LYS A 102 20.47 -11.12 19.70
CA LYS A 102 19.69 -11.93 20.64
C LYS A 102 18.68 -11.04 21.39
N PRO A 103 17.47 -11.54 21.73
CA PRO A 103 16.92 -12.87 21.41
C PRO A 103 16.53 -13.03 19.93
N SER A 104 16.41 -11.93 19.20
CA SER A 104 16.23 -11.89 17.74
C SER A 104 17.09 -10.78 17.14
N GLY A 105 17.26 -10.78 15.81
CA GLY A 105 17.98 -9.73 15.12
C GLY A 105 17.22 -8.41 15.19
N LEU A 106 17.81 -7.37 15.78
CA LEU A 106 17.23 -6.02 15.84
C LEU A 106 18.27 -5.00 15.38
N LEU A 107 17.95 -4.32 14.28
CA LEU A 107 18.76 -3.24 13.74
C LEU A 107 18.31 -1.91 14.36
N VAL A 108 19.23 -1.26 15.04
CA VAL A 108 19.08 0.11 15.56
C VAL A 108 19.75 1.05 14.57
N THR A 109 19.01 2.04 14.07
CA THR A 109 19.51 3.07 13.16
C THR A 109 19.38 4.45 13.77
N SER A 110 20.11 5.44 13.23
CA SER A 110 19.90 6.85 13.58
C SER A 110 18.48 7.29 13.23
N PHE A 111 17.97 8.32 13.91
CA PHE A 111 16.79 9.02 13.46
C PHE A 111 17.05 9.77 12.12
N PRO A 112 16.10 9.80 11.17
CA PRO A 112 16.28 10.52 9.92
C PRO A 112 16.36 12.02 10.16
N LYS A 113 17.16 12.70 9.34
CA LYS A 113 17.21 14.18 9.31
C LYS A 113 16.35 14.79 8.22
N ARG A 114 15.87 13.97 7.28
CA ARG A 114 15.02 14.37 6.17
C ARG A 114 14.21 13.16 5.70
N ILE A 115 12.93 13.40 5.40
CA ILE A 115 12.04 12.41 4.81
C ILE A 115 11.60 12.96 3.47
N GLU A 116 11.79 12.16 2.42
CA GLU A 116 11.26 12.43 1.10
C GLU A 116 9.96 11.67 0.94
N SER A 117 9.02 12.27 0.21
CA SER A 117 7.75 11.64 -0.02
C SER A 117 7.21 11.86 -1.42
N ILE A 118 6.67 10.80 -2.02
CA ILE A 118 6.14 10.77 -3.37
C ILE A 118 4.79 10.07 -3.34
N GLY A 119 3.75 10.72 -3.88
CA GLY A 119 2.46 10.07 -4.11
C GLY A 119 2.58 9.05 -5.25
N LEU A 120 2.15 7.81 -5.01
CA LEU A 120 2.15 6.76 -6.03
C LEU A 120 1.00 6.89 -7.02
N ARG A 121 -0.10 7.51 -6.59
CA ARG A 121 -1.31 7.63 -7.41
C ARG A 121 -1.40 9.02 -8.00
N ALA A 122 -1.69 9.07 -9.30
CA ALA A 122 -2.03 10.30 -10.00
C ALA A 122 -3.33 10.95 -9.49
N ALA A 123 -4.19 10.19 -8.80
CA ALA A 123 -5.46 10.67 -8.23
C ALA A 123 -5.73 10.06 -6.84
N LYS A 124 -6.28 10.86 -5.92
CA LYS A 124 -6.71 10.42 -4.59
C LYS A 124 -7.85 9.40 -4.70
N ARG A 125 -7.87 8.44 -3.79
CA ARG A 125 -8.93 7.44 -3.64
C ARG A 125 -9.73 7.66 -2.37
N ALA A 126 -11.06 7.59 -2.48
CA ALA A 126 -11.94 7.50 -1.31
C ALA A 126 -12.11 6.01 -0.93
N GLN A 127 -12.07 5.69 0.36
CA GLN A 127 -12.45 4.37 0.86
C GLN A 127 -13.96 4.29 0.99
N LEU A 128 -14.58 3.26 0.41
CA LEU A 128 -16.03 3.12 0.31
C LEU A 128 -16.46 1.67 0.55
N GLY A 129 -17.78 1.48 0.67
CA GLY A 129 -18.45 0.18 0.70
C GLY A 129 -19.64 0.17 -0.26
N ILE A 130 -19.41 0.49 -1.54
CA ILE A 130 -20.50 0.51 -2.54
C ILE A 130 -20.70 -0.89 -3.08
N ALA A 131 -21.91 -1.43 -2.91
CA ALA A 131 -22.31 -2.68 -3.54
C ALA A 131 -22.48 -2.48 -5.05
N VAL A 132 -21.89 -3.38 -5.83
CA VAL A 132 -21.94 -3.40 -7.30
C VAL A 132 -22.13 -4.81 -7.81
N ASN A 133 -22.74 -4.93 -8.99
CA ASN A 133 -22.75 -6.16 -9.75
C ASN A 133 -21.63 -6.13 -10.79
N LEU A 134 -20.99 -7.26 -11.02
CA LEU A 134 -19.94 -7.43 -12.01
C LEU A 134 -20.50 -8.23 -13.18
N ARG A 135 -20.15 -7.85 -14.40
CA ARG A 135 -20.36 -8.66 -15.59
C ARG A 135 -19.05 -8.79 -16.34
N ALA A 136 -18.62 -10.02 -16.57
CA ALA A 136 -17.43 -10.36 -17.33
C ALA A 136 -17.65 -11.70 -18.04
N SER A 137 -16.94 -11.94 -19.14
CA SER A 137 -17.13 -13.15 -19.96
C SER A 137 -16.84 -14.46 -19.23
N VAL A 138 -16.07 -14.41 -18.14
CA VAL A 138 -15.73 -15.58 -17.31
C VAL A 138 -16.82 -15.96 -16.32
N TYR A 139 -17.84 -15.11 -16.15
CA TYR A 139 -18.94 -15.35 -15.22
C TYR A 139 -20.23 -15.71 -15.96
N PRO A 140 -21.09 -16.56 -15.38
CA PRO A 140 -22.38 -16.91 -15.99
C PRO A 140 -23.27 -15.66 -16.17
N GLU A 141 -23.90 -15.53 -17.34
CA GLU A 141 -24.79 -14.39 -17.64
C GLU A 141 -26.08 -14.40 -16.81
N ASP A 142 -26.53 -15.57 -16.39
CA ASP A 142 -27.74 -15.82 -15.61
C ASP A 142 -27.53 -15.69 -14.10
N GLU A 143 -26.27 -15.56 -13.65
CA GLU A 143 -25.96 -15.33 -12.25
C GLU A 143 -25.63 -13.87 -11.95
N THR A 144 -26.21 -13.35 -10.86
CA THR A 144 -25.79 -12.04 -10.33
C THR A 144 -24.47 -12.22 -9.58
N VAL A 145 -23.41 -11.68 -10.16
CA VAL A 145 -22.09 -11.61 -9.53
C VAL A 145 -22.00 -10.30 -8.75
N SER A 146 -22.02 -10.36 -7.42
CA SER A 146 -21.94 -9.16 -6.58
C SER A 146 -20.55 -8.97 -6.00
N GLY A 147 -20.15 -7.70 -5.85
CA GLY A 147 -18.91 -7.27 -5.21
C GLY A 147 -19.08 -5.93 -4.51
N ILE A 148 -18.01 -5.50 -3.84
CA ILE A 148 -17.97 -4.24 -3.08
C ILE A 148 -16.79 -3.42 -3.57
N ILE A 149 -17.05 -2.18 -4.01
CA ILE A 149 -15.99 -1.20 -4.25
C ILE A 149 -15.44 -0.76 -2.89
N LEU A 150 -14.17 -1.10 -2.63
CA LEU A 150 -13.44 -0.75 -1.41
C LEU A 150 -12.76 0.62 -1.50
N ASP A 151 -12.30 0.97 -2.69
CA ASP A 151 -11.74 2.30 -2.97
C ASP A 151 -12.02 2.73 -4.42
N ILE A 152 -12.12 4.04 -4.66
CA ILE A 152 -12.37 4.60 -6.00
C ILE A 152 -11.64 5.94 -6.21
N SER A 153 -11.14 6.15 -7.42
CA SER A 153 -10.71 7.45 -7.95
C SER A 153 -11.34 7.72 -9.31
N SER A 154 -11.01 8.87 -9.92
CA SER A 154 -11.44 9.20 -11.29
C SER A 154 -10.90 8.26 -12.37
N LYS A 155 -9.92 7.39 -12.07
CA LYS A 155 -9.27 6.51 -13.06
C LYS A 155 -9.48 5.03 -12.81
N GLY A 156 -10.01 4.64 -11.66
CA GLY A 156 -10.23 3.23 -11.34
C GLY A 156 -10.70 3.01 -9.92
N CYS A 157 -10.88 1.75 -9.57
CA CYS A 157 -11.34 1.33 -8.25
C CYS A 157 -10.76 -0.03 -7.84
N ARG A 158 -10.80 -0.33 -6.55
CA ARG A 158 -10.57 -1.68 -6.01
C ARG A 158 -11.91 -2.31 -5.67
N VAL A 159 -12.15 -3.52 -6.18
CA VAL A 159 -13.36 -4.30 -5.91
C VAL A 159 -13.00 -5.58 -5.20
N ALA A 160 -13.72 -5.91 -4.12
CA ALA A 160 -13.71 -7.23 -3.51
C ALA A 160 -14.90 -8.04 -4.01
N LEU A 161 -14.65 -9.30 -4.36
CA LEU A 161 -15.66 -10.25 -4.81
C LEU A 161 -15.45 -11.57 -4.07
N GLN A 162 -16.55 -12.13 -3.56
CA GLN A 162 -16.56 -13.47 -2.96
C GLN A 162 -16.69 -14.50 -4.09
N LEU A 163 -15.66 -15.32 -4.30
CA LEU A 163 -15.67 -16.35 -5.34
C LEU A 163 -16.57 -17.52 -4.94
N LYS A 164 -17.36 -18.00 -5.90
CA LYS A 164 -18.01 -19.32 -5.81
C LYS A 164 -17.07 -20.40 -6.37
N PRO A 165 -17.22 -21.68 -5.97
CA PRO A 165 -16.33 -22.76 -6.39
C PRO A 165 -16.14 -22.92 -7.91
N ASN A 166 -17.14 -22.54 -8.71
CA ASN A 166 -17.12 -22.69 -10.17
C ASN A 166 -16.79 -21.38 -10.92
N TRP A 167 -16.38 -20.33 -10.19
CA TRP A 167 -16.07 -19.04 -10.79
C TRP A 167 -14.58 -18.90 -11.04
N GLU A 168 -14.23 -18.50 -12.26
CA GLU A 168 -12.83 -18.24 -12.61
C GLU A 168 -12.38 -16.87 -12.09
N VAL A 169 -11.08 -16.77 -11.79
CA VAL A 169 -10.43 -15.50 -11.46
C VAL A 169 -10.13 -14.77 -12.76
N MET A 170 -10.61 -13.53 -12.89
CA MET A 170 -10.27 -12.70 -14.04
C MET A 170 -8.78 -12.39 -14.04
N ILE A 171 -8.12 -12.61 -15.17
CA ILE A 171 -6.71 -12.26 -15.39
C ILE A 171 -6.53 -10.78 -15.74
N ASP A 172 -5.28 -10.32 -15.75
CA ASP A 172 -4.94 -8.95 -16.11
C ASP A 172 -5.38 -8.62 -17.55
N ASP A 173 -5.83 -7.38 -17.74
CA ASP A 173 -6.47 -6.83 -18.94
C ASP A 173 -7.81 -7.43 -19.37
N SER A 174 -8.38 -8.38 -18.59
CA SER A 174 -9.78 -8.80 -18.77
C SER A 174 -10.74 -7.62 -18.68
N GLU A 175 -11.72 -7.59 -19.59
CA GLU A 175 -12.79 -6.62 -19.61
C GLU A 175 -13.87 -6.97 -18.57
N VAL A 176 -14.29 -5.97 -17.79
CA VAL A 176 -15.32 -6.11 -16.78
C VAL A 176 -16.23 -4.89 -16.78
N HIS A 177 -17.52 -5.12 -16.60
CA HIS A 177 -18.52 -4.08 -16.41
C HIS A 177 -18.95 -4.05 -14.94
N LEU A 178 -18.77 -2.90 -14.29
CA LEU A 178 -19.33 -2.63 -12.98
C LEU A 178 -20.70 -2.00 -13.14
N VAL A 179 -21.74 -2.71 -12.72
CA VAL A 179 -23.12 -2.27 -12.75
C VAL A 179 -23.53 -1.83 -11.35
N TYR A 180 -23.95 -0.58 -11.23
CA TYR A 180 -24.48 -0.03 -9.98
C TYR A 180 -25.83 0.64 -10.23
N ASN A 181 -26.71 0.62 -9.24
CA ASN A 181 -28.01 1.26 -9.33
C ASN A 181 -27.92 2.72 -8.91
N LEU A 182 -28.46 3.61 -9.75
CA LEU A 182 -28.47 5.04 -9.54
C LEU A 182 -29.89 5.58 -9.77
N ASP A 183 -30.56 5.99 -8.69
CA ASP A 183 -31.96 6.48 -8.71
C ASP A 183 -32.92 5.50 -9.44
N GLY A 184 -32.73 4.20 -9.24
CA GLY A 184 -33.53 3.16 -9.91
C GLY A 184 -33.08 2.83 -11.33
N LYS A 185 -32.01 3.44 -11.85
CA LYS A 185 -31.42 3.10 -13.15
C LYS A 185 -30.08 2.40 -13.00
N ASP A 186 -29.92 1.28 -13.69
CA ASP A 186 -28.64 0.58 -13.72
C ASP A 186 -27.67 1.31 -14.66
N ILE A 187 -26.50 1.66 -14.11
CA ILE A 187 -25.40 2.28 -14.85
C ILE A 187 -24.25 1.30 -14.89
N SER A 188 -23.69 1.11 -16.09
CA SER A 188 -22.55 0.23 -16.35
C SER A 188 -21.28 1.03 -16.59
N LEU A 189 -20.24 0.77 -15.80
CA LEU A 189 -18.89 1.30 -15.99
C LEU A 189 -18.01 0.21 -16.59
N LYS A 190 -17.58 0.40 -17.83
CA LYS A 190 -16.58 -0.46 -18.46
C LYS A 190 -15.21 -0.22 -17.82
N ALA A 191 -14.50 -1.30 -17.51
CA ALA A 191 -13.19 -1.28 -16.89
C ALA A 191 -12.33 -2.48 -17.33
N LYS A 192 -11.03 -2.40 -17.07
CA LYS A 192 -10.06 -3.48 -17.27
C LYS A 192 -9.38 -3.86 -15.96
N VAL A 193 -9.16 -5.16 -15.77
CA VAL A 193 -8.37 -5.66 -14.63
C VAL A 193 -6.90 -5.25 -14.81
N LYS A 194 -6.29 -4.68 -13.77
CA LYS A 194 -4.86 -4.28 -13.75
C LYS A 194 -4.01 -5.07 -12.78
N ASN A 195 -4.65 -5.69 -11.80
CA ASN A 195 -4.07 -6.70 -10.93
C ASN A 195 -5.21 -7.40 -10.20
N HIS A 196 -4.91 -8.58 -9.66
CA HIS A 196 -5.79 -9.30 -8.75
C HIS A 196 -5.00 -9.90 -7.60
N LYS A 197 -5.66 -10.07 -6.44
CA LYS A 197 -5.11 -10.77 -5.28
C LYS A 197 -6.18 -11.69 -4.70
N LEU A 198 -5.89 -12.98 -4.62
CA LEU A 198 -6.75 -13.95 -3.95
C LEU A 198 -6.31 -14.13 -2.50
N GLU A 199 -7.23 -13.96 -1.56
CA GLU A 199 -7.06 -14.29 -0.15
C GLU A 199 -8.24 -15.14 0.32
N LYS A 200 -7.98 -16.42 0.62
CA LYS A 200 -9.03 -17.41 0.90
C LYS A 200 -9.99 -17.48 -0.29
N ASP A 201 -11.26 -17.16 -0.05
CA ASP A 201 -12.34 -17.20 -1.06
C ASP A 201 -12.72 -15.78 -1.55
N ILE A 202 -11.94 -14.75 -1.19
CA ILE A 202 -12.15 -13.37 -1.63
C ILE A 202 -11.08 -13.00 -2.64
N VAL A 203 -11.50 -12.54 -3.82
CA VAL A 203 -10.61 -11.93 -4.80
C VAL A 203 -10.76 -10.42 -4.78
N TYR A 204 -9.62 -9.73 -4.72
CA TYR A 204 -9.52 -8.29 -4.84
C TYR A 204 -9.02 -7.93 -6.23
N TYR A 205 -9.82 -7.22 -7.00
CA TYR A 205 -9.45 -6.71 -8.32
C TYR A 205 -9.10 -5.24 -8.25
N GLY A 206 -7.94 -4.86 -8.79
CA GLY A 206 -7.63 -3.48 -9.14
C GLY A 206 -8.11 -3.21 -10.56
N LEU A 207 -9.09 -2.33 -10.73
CA LEU A 207 -9.74 -2.04 -12.00
C LEU A 207 -9.36 -0.63 -12.48
N ALA A 208 -9.12 -0.48 -13.78
CA ALA A 208 -8.95 0.80 -14.47
C ALA A 208 -10.17 1.09 -15.35
N PHE A 209 -10.78 2.27 -15.21
CA PHE A 209 -11.95 2.63 -16.00
C PHE A 209 -11.59 2.86 -17.47
N ASP A 210 -12.41 2.32 -18.36
CA ASP A 210 -12.33 2.43 -19.82
C ASP A 210 -13.71 2.87 -20.36
N CYS A 211 -14.26 3.91 -19.74
CA CYS A 211 -15.58 4.48 -20.05
C CYS A 211 -15.55 6.01 -19.92
N ASP A 212 -16.67 6.67 -20.23
CA ASP A 212 -16.80 8.13 -20.15
C ASP A 212 -16.58 8.63 -18.71
N ASP A 213 -15.64 9.58 -18.55
CA ASP A 213 -15.31 10.26 -17.30
C ASP A 213 -16.56 10.84 -16.60
N LYS A 214 -17.62 11.22 -17.33
CA LYS A 214 -18.89 11.71 -16.75
C LYS A 214 -19.58 10.66 -15.88
N LEU A 215 -19.56 9.39 -16.27
CA LEU A 215 -20.18 8.31 -15.51
C LEU A 215 -19.43 8.09 -14.20
N VAL A 216 -18.10 8.15 -14.25
CA VAL A 216 -17.24 8.02 -13.07
C VAL A 216 -17.41 9.22 -12.13
N LYS A 217 -17.48 10.44 -12.66
CA LYS A 217 -17.74 11.66 -11.87
C LYS A 217 -19.09 11.61 -11.15
N THR A 218 -20.12 11.10 -11.82
CA THR A 218 -21.46 10.94 -11.22
C THR A 218 -21.40 10.02 -10.01
N LEU A 219 -20.73 8.86 -10.14
CA LEU A 219 -20.51 7.93 -9.03
C LEU A 219 -19.70 8.58 -7.89
N LEU A 220 -18.60 9.27 -8.20
CA LEU A 220 -17.76 9.95 -7.21
C LEU A 220 -18.52 11.03 -6.44
N SER A 221 -19.29 11.88 -7.12
CA SER A 221 -20.02 12.99 -6.50
C SER A 221 -21.07 12.55 -5.47
N ARG A 222 -21.58 11.32 -5.59
CA ARG A 222 -22.60 10.77 -4.68
C ARG A 222 -22.03 10.11 -3.44
N HIS A 223 -20.84 9.54 -3.56
CA HIS A 223 -20.25 8.75 -2.48
C HIS A 223 -19.01 9.40 -1.87
N THR A 224 -18.52 10.50 -2.43
CA THR A 224 -17.31 11.19 -1.97
C THR A 224 -17.51 12.70 -1.99
N LEU A 225 -16.80 13.40 -1.11
CA LEU A 225 -16.67 14.87 -1.15
C LEU A 225 -15.55 15.32 -2.10
N LEU A 226 -15.01 14.40 -2.91
CA LEU A 226 -13.94 14.63 -3.88
C LEU A 226 -14.58 14.93 -5.24
N ALA A 227 -15.21 16.09 -5.37
CA ALA A 227 -15.68 16.62 -6.67
C ALA A 227 -14.56 17.37 -7.39
#